data_AF-A0A923EJF6-F1
#
_entry.id   AF-A0A923EJF6-F1
#
_cell.length_a   1.000
_cell.length_b   1.000
_cell.length_c   1.000
_cell.angle_alpha   90.00
_cell.angle_beta   90.00
_cell.angle_gamma   90.00
#
_symmetry.space_group_name_H-M   'P 1'
#
loop_
_entity.id
_entity.type
_entity.pdbx_description
1 polymer ?
#
loop_
_entity_poly.entity_id
_entity_poly.type
_entity_poly.pdbx_seq_one_letter_code
_entity_poly.pdbx_strand_id
1 'polypeptide(L)'
;MKKHGQRFASHFKLKKVNSPFLKNLAIIDTPGMLDSITERDRGYNYQDVIGDLAQIADLVLVLFDPHKAGTVREAHTSLRDTLPAKTFEDRVLYVLNRIDECASMTDLLRVYGTLCWNLSQITGRKDIPMIHLTYSTAAAEKSGRAEDPQAAYLHHLENQREDLKKAVLQAPCHRLDNLASFVETHGERLCHFLEGMISYRKKARMFRVKSFFTGLAASMVCGAAGWLGLMGLTPFAGLDPVLQITGAGMLSTIILIFWLALVQKYLYSRFLKKWLRQLDSLTPLPNQTRRDSWASIRDLLYVNLKNSNGLYSLSQVLSEHATVKQIHERGSREIREALKELAGISSEDDAWSGRRAGQVPYWAAAEPETTE
;
A
#
# COMPACT_ATOMS: atom_id res chain seq x y z
N MET A 1 -14.67 -3.46 3.37
CA MET A 1 -15.79 -3.32 2.40
C MET A 1 -16.86 -2.26 2.77
N LYS A 2 -17.21 -1.99 4.04
CA LYS A 2 -18.22 -0.96 4.40
C LYS A 2 -17.93 0.45 3.82
N LYS A 3 -16.65 0.78 3.60
CA LYS A 3 -16.21 2.06 3.02
C LYS A 3 -16.72 2.34 1.59
N HIS A 4 -17.14 1.33 0.83
CA HIS A 4 -17.67 1.52 -0.53
C HIS A 4 -19.17 1.87 -0.55
N GLY A 5 -19.79 1.99 0.62
CA GLY A 5 -21.18 2.44 0.76
C GLY A 5 -22.23 1.36 0.50
N GLN A 6 -23.49 1.76 0.64
CA GLN A 6 -24.65 0.87 0.59
C GLN A 6 -24.91 0.30 -0.81
N ARG A 7 -24.61 1.06 -1.87
CA ARG A 7 -24.81 0.63 -3.27
C ARG A 7 -23.94 -0.59 -3.61
N PHE A 8 -22.66 -0.57 -3.24
CA PHE A 8 -21.80 -1.74 -3.39
C PHE A 8 -22.34 -2.93 -2.58
N ALA A 9 -22.72 -2.69 -1.32
CA ALA A 9 -23.22 -3.74 -0.43
C ALA A 9 -24.47 -4.46 -0.98
N SER A 10 -25.36 -3.76 -1.71
CA SER A 10 -26.52 -4.41 -2.36
C SER A 10 -26.15 -5.32 -3.53
N HIS A 11 -24.99 -5.11 -4.15
CA HIS A 11 -24.48 -5.94 -5.25
C HIS A 11 -23.56 -7.07 -4.77
N PHE A 12 -22.98 -6.95 -3.58
CA PHE A 12 -22.09 -7.96 -3.01
C PHE A 12 -22.89 -9.09 -2.34
N LYS A 13 -22.87 -10.28 -2.94
CA LYS A 13 -23.63 -11.45 -2.48
C LYS A 13 -22.71 -12.62 -2.13
N LEU A 14 -23.07 -13.35 -1.08
CA LEU A 14 -22.39 -14.59 -0.67
C LEU A 14 -23.20 -15.81 -1.11
N LYS A 15 -22.59 -16.70 -1.89
CA LYS A 15 -23.15 -18.02 -2.22
C LYS A 15 -22.33 -19.09 -1.54
N LYS A 16 -22.95 -19.85 -0.62
CA LYS A 16 -22.32 -21.00 0.04
C LYS A 16 -22.67 -22.26 -0.74
N VAL A 17 -21.65 -23.07 -1.05
CA VAL A 17 -21.80 -24.36 -1.71
C VAL A 17 -21.03 -25.38 -0.91
N ASN A 18 -21.68 -26.50 -0.57
CA ASN A 18 -21.03 -27.60 0.14
C ASN A 18 -20.16 -28.40 -0.83
N SER A 19 -18.91 -27.98 -0.99
CA SER A 19 -17.92 -28.65 -1.84
C SER A 19 -16.61 -28.83 -1.07
N PRO A 20 -16.00 -30.03 -1.07
CA PRO A 20 -14.70 -30.27 -0.42
C PRO A 20 -13.61 -29.29 -0.89
N PHE A 21 -13.65 -28.88 -2.16
CA PHE A 21 -12.71 -27.92 -2.75
C PHE A 21 -12.81 -26.50 -2.14
N LEU A 22 -14.01 -26.10 -1.69
CA LEU A 22 -14.25 -24.76 -1.12
C LEU A 22 -14.01 -24.71 0.40
N LYS A 23 -13.50 -25.79 1.01
CA LYS A 23 -13.20 -25.80 2.46
C LYS A 23 -12.12 -24.79 2.83
N ASN A 24 -11.07 -24.71 2.02
CA ASN A 24 -9.88 -23.89 2.26
C ASN A 24 -9.71 -22.77 1.22
N LEU A 25 -10.72 -22.55 0.38
CA LEU A 25 -10.68 -21.59 -0.72
C LEU A 25 -12.03 -20.87 -0.84
N ALA A 26 -11.97 -19.56 -1.05
CA ALA A 26 -13.12 -18.76 -1.45
C ALA A 26 -12.87 -18.19 -2.86
N ILE A 27 -13.87 -18.30 -3.73
CA ILE A 27 -13.83 -17.68 -5.06
C ILE A 27 -14.64 -16.39 -5.00
N ILE A 28 -14.01 -15.30 -5.43
CA ILE A 28 -14.66 -14.00 -5.56
C ILE A 28 -14.87 -13.78 -7.05
N ASP A 29 -16.14 -13.83 -7.46
CA ASP A 29 -16.54 -13.45 -8.81
C ASP A 29 -16.78 -11.94 -8.86
N THR A 30 -16.25 -11.29 -9.89
CA THR A 30 -16.32 -9.84 -10.06
C THR A 30 -17.17 -9.52 -11.30
N PRO A 31 -17.95 -8.42 -11.29
CA PRO A 31 -18.74 -8.07 -12.46
C PRO A 31 -17.82 -7.76 -13.64
N GLY A 32 -18.29 -8.04 -14.86
CA GLY A 32 -17.55 -7.73 -16.08
C GLY A 32 -17.13 -6.26 -16.16
N MET A 33 -15.92 -6.03 -16.66
CA MET A 33 -15.41 -4.68 -16.94
C MET A 33 -16.23 -4.04 -18.06
N LEU A 34 -16.54 -2.75 -17.93
CA LEU A 34 -17.46 -2.04 -18.83
C LEU A 34 -16.69 -1.38 -19.98
N ASP A 35 -17.15 -1.66 -21.21
CA ASP A 35 -16.48 -1.30 -22.46
C ASP A 35 -16.73 0.16 -22.86
N SER A 36 -17.79 0.79 -22.33
CA SER A 36 -18.32 2.05 -22.85
C SER A 36 -18.59 3.12 -21.78
N ILE A 37 -18.37 4.38 -22.16
CA ILE A 37 -18.71 5.59 -21.38
C ILE A 37 -20.25 5.73 -21.20
N THR A 38 -21.02 5.02 -22.02
CA THR A 38 -22.50 5.04 -22.03
C THR A 38 -23.14 4.09 -21.02
N GLU A 39 -22.39 3.15 -20.45
CA GLU A 39 -22.89 2.27 -19.40
C GLU A 39 -23.01 3.05 -18.09
N ARG A 40 -24.20 3.00 -17.48
CA ARG A 40 -24.52 3.71 -16.24
C ARG A 40 -23.48 3.41 -15.18
N ASP A 41 -22.97 4.46 -14.56
CA ASP A 41 -22.12 4.39 -13.37
C ASP A 41 -22.69 3.35 -12.38
N ARG A 42 -21.86 2.35 -12.01
CA ARG A 42 -22.22 1.28 -11.07
C ARG A 42 -22.62 1.84 -9.69
N GLY A 43 -22.39 3.13 -9.46
CA GLY A 43 -22.75 3.84 -8.24
C GLY A 43 -21.75 3.59 -7.10
N TYR A 44 -20.59 3.04 -7.44
CA TYR A 44 -19.44 2.84 -6.58
C TYR A 44 -18.15 2.86 -7.42
N ASN A 45 -17.02 3.25 -6.82
CA ASN A 45 -15.74 3.22 -7.52
C ASN A 45 -15.26 1.76 -7.69
N TYR A 46 -15.36 1.24 -8.91
CA TYR A 46 -14.97 -0.13 -9.23
C TYR A 46 -13.46 -0.38 -9.02
N GLN A 47 -12.61 0.58 -9.38
CA GLN A 47 -11.17 0.44 -9.24
C GLN A 47 -10.75 0.29 -7.78
N ASP A 48 -11.34 1.09 -6.88
CA ASP A 48 -11.06 0.97 -5.45
C ASP A 48 -11.50 -0.39 -4.91
N VAL A 49 -12.68 -0.88 -5.31
CA VAL A 49 -13.21 -2.18 -4.88
C VAL A 49 -12.33 -3.31 -5.36
N ILE A 50 -11.97 -3.35 -6.65
CA ILE A 50 -11.08 -4.38 -7.21
C ILE A 50 -9.72 -4.34 -6.54
N GLY A 51 -9.16 -3.14 -6.31
CA GLY A 51 -7.90 -2.99 -5.60
C GLY A 51 -7.92 -3.57 -4.19
N ASP A 52 -9.00 -3.34 -3.43
CA ASP A 52 -9.14 -3.90 -2.08
C ASP A 52 -9.35 -5.42 -2.09
N LEU A 53 -10.09 -5.96 -3.08
CA LEU A 53 -10.26 -7.39 -3.24
C LEU A 53 -8.94 -8.07 -3.65
N ALA A 54 -8.21 -7.47 -4.58
CA ALA A 54 -6.92 -7.97 -5.06
C ALA A 54 -5.82 -7.94 -3.98
N GLN A 55 -5.92 -7.02 -3.02
CA GLN A 55 -5.01 -6.98 -1.87
C GLN A 55 -5.22 -8.18 -0.91
N ILE A 56 -6.45 -8.71 -0.84
CA ILE A 56 -6.81 -9.84 0.04
C ILE A 56 -6.65 -11.18 -0.72
N ALA A 57 -6.72 -11.16 -2.04
CA ALA A 57 -6.62 -12.35 -2.87
C ALA A 57 -5.20 -12.93 -2.88
N ASP A 58 -5.12 -14.26 -2.76
CA ASP A 58 -3.86 -15.02 -2.90
C ASP A 58 -3.47 -15.22 -4.37
N LEU A 59 -4.46 -15.23 -5.27
CA LEU A 59 -4.31 -15.37 -6.71
C LEU A 59 -5.40 -14.55 -7.43
N VAL A 60 -5.01 -13.83 -8.48
CA VAL A 60 -5.90 -13.05 -9.33
C VAL A 60 -5.84 -13.63 -10.75
N LEU A 61 -6.99 -14.08 -11.26
CA LEU A 61 -7.13 -14.56 -12.63
C LEU A 61 -7.72 -13.46 -13.50
N VAL A 62 -7.02 -13.09 -14.57
CA VAL A 62 -7.49 -12.14 -15.58
C VAL A 62 -7.87 -12.92 -16.83
N LEU A 63 -9.16 -13.00 -17.10
CA LEU A 63 -9.72 -13.76 -18.21
C LEU A 63 -9.98 -12.85 -19.41
N PHE A 64 -9.47 -13.23 -20.58
CA PHE A 64 -9.71 -12.59 -21.87
C PHE A 64 -10.50 -13.53 -22.77
N ASP A 65 -11.41 -12.95 -23.55
CA ASP A 65 -12.21 -13.64 -24.56
C ASP A 65 -11.70 -13.27 -25.97
N PRO A 66 -11.54 -14.22 -26.91
CA PRO A 66 -11.04 -13.98 -28.25
C PRO A 66 -11.86 -12.95 -29.03
N HIS A 67 -13.17 -12.93 -28.84
CA HIS A 67 -14.07 -12.00 -29.53
C HIS A 67 -13.99 -10.58 -28.97
N LYS A 68 -13.37 -10.40 -27.79
CA LYS A 68 -13.22 -9.13 -27.09
C LYS A 68 -11.77 -8.87 -26.66
N ALA A 69 -10.79 -9.37 -27.41
CA ALA A 69 -9.37 -9.21 -27.07
C ALA A 69 -8.86 -7.74 -27.11
N GLY A 70 -9.71 -6.78 -27.51
CA GLY A 70 -9.47 -5.35 -27.36
C GLY A 70 -9.62 -4.92 -25.90
N THR A 71 -8.54 -4.48 -25.28
CA THR A 71 -8.56 -4.15 -23.85
C THR A 71 -9.24 -2.82 -23.60
N VAL A 72 -10.27 -2.90 -22.77
CA VAL A 72 -11.19 -1.85 -22.39
C VAL A 72 -10.50 -0.81 -21.53
N ARG A 73 -10.92 0.47 -21.58
CA ARG A 73 -10.33 1.55 -20.74
C ARG A 73 -10.31 1.17 -19.25
N GLU A 74 -11.39 0.57 -18.74
CA GLU A 74 -11.47 0.12 -17.35
C GLU A 74 -10.48 -1.02 -17.04
N ALA A 75 -10.35 -2.00 -17.96
CA ALA A 75 -9.39 -3.08 -17.84
C ALA A 75 -7.95 -2.56 -17.89
N HIS A 76 -7.67 -1.58 -18.75
CA HIS A 76 -6.37 -0.92 -18.80
C HIS A 76 -6.01 -0.28 -17.46
N THR A 77 -6.91 0.51 -16.85
CA THR A 77 -6.67 1.11 -15.52
C THR A 77 -6.50 0.04 -14.44
N SER A 78 -7.35 -1.00 -14.44
CA SER A 78 -7.24 -2.08 -13.45
C SER A 78 -5.91 -2.83 -13.54
N LEU A 79 -5.49 -3.20 -14.74
CA LEU A 79 -4.28 -4.00 -14.97
C LEU A 79 -2.98 -3.18 -14.87
N ARG A 80 -3.00 -1.90 -15.26
CA ARG A 80 -1.82 -1.03 -15.23
C ARG A 80 -1.57 -0.39 -13.88
N ASP A 81 -2.63 0.10 -13.25
CA ASP A 81 -2.50 0.96 -12.06
C ASP A 81 -2.97 0.22 -10.80
N THR A 82 -4.18 -0.34 -10.83
CA THR A 82 -4.83 -0.86 -9.62
C THR A 82 -4.19 -2.15 -9.10
N LEU A 83 -4.06 -3.18 -9.95
CA LEU A 83 -3.51 -4.47 -9.52
C LEU A 83 -2.02 -4.35 -9.13
N PRO A 84 -1.13 -3.72 -9.91
CA PRO A 84 0.28 -3.62 -9.52
C PRO A 84 0.51 -2.77 -8.27
N ALA A 85 -0.35 -1.78 -8.00
CA ALA A 85 -0.26 -0.97 -6.78
C ALA A 85 -0.75 -1.69 -5.52
N LYS A 86 -1.62 -2.69 -5.67
CA LYS A 86 -2.33 -3.35 -4.56
C LYS A 86 -1.93 -4.81 -4.34
N THR A 87 -1.31 -5.42 -5.33
CA THR A 87 -0.92 -6.82 -5.35
C THR A 87 0.50 -6.93 -5.88
N PHE A 88 1.24 -7.94 -5.41
CA PHE A 88 2.52 -8.28 -6.01
C PHE A 88 2.28 -8.99 -7.34
N GLU A 89 3.13 -8.70 -8.33
CA GLU A 89 2.89 -9.06 -9.73
C GLU A 89 2.90 -10.57 -9.98
N ASP A 90 3.53 -11.34 -9.09
CA ASP A 90 3.59 -12.80 -9.08
C ASP A 90 2.24 -13.48 -8.84
N ARG A 91 1.22 -12.73 -8.41
CA ARG A 91 -0.12 -13.27 -8.11
C ARG A 91 -1.13 -13.09 -9.24
N VAL A 92 -0.74 -12.53 -10.39
CA VAL A 92 -1.66 -12.27 -11.51
C VAL A 92 -1.39 -13.25 -12.65
N LEU A 93 -2.38 -14.08 -12.97
CA LEU A 93 -2.32 -14.96 -14.14
C LEU A 93 -3.24 -14.45 -15.24
N TYR A 94 -2.68 -14.37 -16.45
CA TYR A 94 -3.40 -13.95 -17.66
C TYR A 94 -3.89 -15.19 -18.38
N VAL A 95 -5.16 -15.24 -18.76
CA VAL A 95 -5.77 -16.39 -19.41
C VAL A 95 -6.53 -15.93 -20.64
N LEU A 96 -6.18 -16.46 -21.81
CA LEU A 96 -7.02 -16.39 -23.00
C LEU A 96 -7.95 -17.61 -22.98
N ASN A 97 -9.20 -17.37 -22.64
CA ASN A 97 -10.22 -18.40 -22.49
C ASN A 97 -10.97 -18.63 -23.81
N ARG A 98 -11.71 -19.73 -23.93
CA ARG A 98 -12.60 -20.02 -25.07
C ARG A 98 -11.90 -19.94 -26.43
N ILE A 99 -10.63 -20.37 -26.53
CA ILE A 99 -9.90 -20.31 -27.81
C ILE A 99 -10.51 -21.24 -28.88
N ASP A 100 -11.42 -22.13 -28.49
CA ASP A 100 -12.26 -22.94 -29.36
C ASP A 100 -13.27 -22.14 -30.18
N GLU A 101 -13.49 -20.87 -29.86
CA GLU A 101 -14.41 -19.99 -30.61
C GLU A 101 -13.72 -19.20 -31.72
N CYS A 102 -12.39 -19.27 -31.80
CA CYS A 102 -11.65 -18.72 -32.94
C CYS A 102 -12.00 -19.50 -34.21
N ALA A 103 -12.16 -18.79 -35.33
CA ALA A 103 -12.56 -19.43 -36.58
C ALA A 103 -11.45 -20.28 -37.21
N SER A 104 -10.19 -20.07 -36.83
CA SER A 104 -9.04 -20.83 -37.33
C SER A 104 -7.80 -20.60 -36.46
N MET A 105 -6.75 -21.41 -36.64
CA MET A 105 -5.44 -21.16 -36.01
C MET A 105 -4.90 -19.75 -36.34
N THR A 106 -5.06 -19.29 -37.59
CA THR A 106 -4.60 -17.96 -37.99
C THR A 106 -5.37 -16.86 -37.26
N ASP A 107 -6.66 -17.07 -37.01
CA ASP A 107 -7.49 -16.15 -36.23
C ASP A 107 -7.03 -16.11 -34.77
N LEU A 108 -6.80 -17.27 -34.16
CA LEU A 108 -6.22 -17.36 -32.82
C LEU A 108 -4.88 -16.63 -32.71
N LEU A 109 -3.97 -16.82 -33.68
CA LEU A 109 -2.67 -16.13 -33.69
C LEU A 109 -2.81 -14.61 -33.78
N ARG A 110 -3.78 -14.10 -34.55
CA ARG A 110 -4.07 -12.66 -34.62
C ARG A 110 -4.62 -12.12 -33.30
N VAL A 111 -5.55 -12.85 -32.69
CA VAL A 111 -6.13 -12.53 -31.38
C VAL A 111 -5.04 -12.51 -30.32
N TYR A 112 -4.23 -13.57 -30.25
CA TYR A 112 -3.13 -13.70 -29.30
C TYR A 112 -2.09 -12.59 -29.50
N GLY A 113 -1.70 -12.30 -30.75
CA GLY A 113 -0.80 -11.20 -31.07
C GLY A 113 -1.35 -9.83 -30.65
N THR A 114 -2.65 -9.60 -30.85
CA THR A 114 -3.33 -8.38 -30.41
C THR A 114 -3.36 -8.26 -28.89
N LEU A 115 -3.64 -9.36 -28.18
CA LEU A 115 -3.62 -9.40 -26.72
C LEU A 115 -2.21 -9.11 -26.18
N CYS A 116 -1.18 -9.75 -26.73
CA CYS A 116 0.23 -9.49 -26.39
C CYS A 116 0.60 -8.02 -26.59
N TRP A 117 0.21 -7.43 -27.73
CA TRP A 117 0.41 -6.00 -27.99
C TRP A 117 -0.25 -5.15 -26.90
N ASN A 118 -1.53 -5.39 -26.61
CA ASN A 118 -2.27 -4.62 -25.61
C ASN A 118 -1.66 -4.77 -24.21
N LEU A 119 -1.31 -6.00 -23.80
CA LEU A 119 -0.67 -6.25 -22.52
C LEU A 119 0.69 -5.54 -22.41
N SER A 120 1.49 -5.48 -23.48
CA SER A 120 2.77 -4.75 -23.46
C SER A 120 2.60 -3.25 -23.17
N GLN A 121 1.52 -2.64 -23.70
CA GLN A 121 1.21 -1.23 -23.45
C GLN A 121 0.68 -1.01 -22.02
N ILE A 122 -0.07 -1.98 -21.51
CA ILE A 122 -0.71 -1.93 -20.18
C ILE A 122 0.32 -2.17 -19.07
N THR A 123 1.13 -3.22 -19.18
CA THR A 123 2.10 -3.59 -18.14
C THR A 123 3.31 -2.65 -18.12
N GLY A 124 3.53 -1.90 -19.21
CA GLY A 124 4.67 -1.00 -19.36
C GLY A 124 6.02 -1.73 -19.41
N ARG A 125 6.00 -3.05 -19.61
CA ARG A 125 7.19 -3.90 -19.65
C ARG A 125 7.46 -4.42 -21.04
N LYS A 126 8.74 -4.63 -21.32
CA LYS A 126 9.21 -5.29 -22.54
C LYS A 126 8.88 -6.79 -22.53
N ASP A 127 8.92 -7.41 -21.36
CA ASP A 127 8.65 -8.83 -21.18
C ASP A 127 7.16 -9.03 -20.85
N ILE A 128 6.45 -9.72 -21.74
CA ILE A 128 5.02 -9.98 -21.62
C ILE A 128 4.82 -11.16 -20.66
N PRO A 129 3.88 -11.09 -19.69
CA PRO A 129 3.59 -12.21 -18.82
C PRO A 129 3.06 -13.41 -19.61
N MET A 130 3.26 -14.61 -19.09
CA MET A 130 2.71 -15.82 -19.70
C MET A 130 1.19 -15.74 -19.75
N ILE A 131 0.61 -16.04 -20.92
CA ILE A 131 -0.83 -16.09 -21.15
C ILE A 131 -1.23 -17.54 -21.30
N HIS A 132 -2.08 -18.02 -20.39
CA HIS A 132 -2.57 -19.39 -20.43
C HIS A 132 -3.68 -19.54 -21.47
N LEU A 133 -3.58 -20.55 -22.32
CA LEU A 133 -4.58 -20.86 -23.33
C LEU A 133 -5.55 -21.93 -22.80
N THR A 134 -6.84 -21.62 -22.82
CA THR A 134 -7.87 -22.56 -22.34
C THR A 134 -9.04 -22.67 -23.30
N TYR A 135 -9.56 -23.89 -23.41
CA TYR A 135 -10.72 -24.21 -24.23
C TYR A 135 -11.57 -25.32 -23.59
N SER A 136 -12.81 -25.44 -24.05
CA SER A 136 -13.72 -26.48 -23.60
C SER A 136 -13.31 -27.86 -24.13
N THR A 137 -13.16 -28.85 -23.24
CA THR A 137 -12.87 -30.24 -23.63
C THR A 137 -13.98 -30.84 -24.48
N ALA A 138 -15.24 -30.49 -24.18
CA ALA A 138 -16.39 -30.92 -24.97
C ALA A 138 -16.41 -30.29 -26.38
N ALA A 139 -15.85 -29.09 -26.54
CA ALA A 139 -15.69 -28.46 -27.85
C ALA A 139 -14.58 -29.15 -28.65
N ALA A 140 -13.45 -29.47 -28.01
CA ALA A 140 -12.36 -30.21 -28.63
C ALA A 140 -12.77 -31.62 -29.09
N GLU A 141 -13.63 -32.31 -28.33
CA GLU A 141 -14.19 -33.60 -28.76
C GLU A 141 -15.15 -33.47 -29.95
N LYS A 142 -15.90 -32.36 -30.04
CA LYS A 142 -16.80 -32.08 -31.18
C LYS A 142 -16.02 -31.73 -32.43
N SER A 143 -14.98 -30.89 -32.33
CA SER A 143 -14.09 -30.55 -33.44
C SER A 143 -13.30 -31.74 -33.96
N GLY A 144 -13.00 -32.73 -33.10
CA GLY A 144 -12.36 -33.98 -33.53
C GLY A 144 -13.30 -34.97 -34.23
N ARG A 145 -14.64 -34.80 -34.09
CA ARG A 145 -15.65 -35.67 -34.73
C ARG A 145 -16.25 -35.06 -36.00
N ALA A 146 -16.32 -33.73 -36.06
CA ALA A 146 -16.67 -33.03 -37.28
C ALA A 146 -15.41 -32.93 -38.15
N GLU A 147 -15.50 -33.27 -39.43
CA GLU A 147 -14.45 -32.96 -40.42
C GLU A 147 -14.38 -31.45 -40.68
N ASP A 148 -14.27 -30.62 -39.64
CA ASP A 148 -14.07 -29.18 -39.78
C ASP A 148 -12.56 -28.91 -39.75
N PRO A 149 -11.91 -28.68 -40.90
CA PRO A 149 -10.46 -28.48 -40.97
C PRO A 149 -10.02 -27.26 -40.17
N GLN A 150 -10.94 -26.32 -39.92
CA GLN A 150 -10.66 -25.07 -39.25
C GLN A 150 -10.66 -25.19 -37.73
N ALA A 151 -11.21 -26.24 -37.13
CA ALA A 151 -11.21 -26.49 -35.68
C ALA A 151 -10.16 -27.54 -35.24
N ALA A 152 -9.52 -28.22 -36.18
CA ALA A 152 -8.49 -29.24 -35.93
C ALA A 152 -7.26 -28.71 -35.17
N TYR A 153 -7.02 -27.40 -35.19
CA TYR A 153 -5.87 -26.77 -34.55
C TYR A 153 -5.84 -26.93 -33.03
N LEU A 154 -6.99 -27.17 -32.38
CA LEU A 154 -7.07 -27.37 -30.94
C LEU A 154 -6.29 -28.60 -30.48
N HIS A 155 -6.19 -29.64 -31.31
CA HIS A 155 -5.38 -30.84 -31.00
C HIS A 155 -3.87 -30.56 -31.01
N HIS A 156 -3.44 -29.49 -31.67
CA HIS A 156 -2.06 -29.05 -31.68
C HIS A 156 -1.73 -28.11 -30.51
N LEU A 157 -2.73 -27.73 -29.71
CA LEU A 157 -2.58 -26.83 -28.57
C LEU A 157 -2.82 -27.58 -27.27
N GLU A 158 -1.90 -27.39 -26.34
CA GLU A 158 -2.05 -27.87 -24.98
C GLU A 158 -3.16 -27.09 -24.26
N ASN A 159 -4.14 -27.79 -23.70
CA ASN A 159 -5.15 -27.16 -22.87
C ASN A 159 -4.59 -26.92 -21.46
N GLN A 160 -4.24 -25.68 -21.15
CA GLN A 160 -3.59 -25.33 -19.88
C GLN A 160 -4.59 -25.19 -18.72
N ARG A 161 -5.80 -25.74 -18.88
CA ARG A 161 -6.85 -25.71 -17.85
C ARG A 161 -6.47 -26.47 -16.59
N GLU A 162 -5.79 -27.62 -16.71
CA GLU A 162 -5.34 -28.37 -15.53
C GLU A 162 -4.20 -27.64 -14.80
N ASP A 163 -3.32 -26.94 -15.52
CA ASP A 163 -2.27 -26.10 -14.91
C ASP A 163 -2.88 -24.96 -14.09
N LEU A 164 -3.89 -24.26 -14.65
CA LEU A 164 -4.62 -23.22 -13.92
C LEU A 164 -5.35 -23.76 -12.70
N LYS A 165 -5.98 -24.93 -12.81
CA LYS A 165 -6.62 -25.60 -11.69
C LYS A 165 -5.61 -25.95 -10.60
N LYS A 166 -4.43 -26.44 -10.97
CA LYS A 166 -3.33 -26.71 -10.03
C LYS A 166 -2.87 -25.42 -9.35
N ALA A 167 -2.68 -24.34 -10.11
CA ALA A 167 -2.31 -23.04 -9.57
C ALA A 167 -3.34 -22.50 -8.56
N VAL A 168 -4.64 -22.59 -8.88
CA VAL A 168 -5.74 -22.19 -7.97
C VAL A 168 -5.74 -23.05 -6.69
N LEU A 169 -5.49 -24.35 -6.80
CA LEU A 169 -5.39 -25.25 -5.65
C LEU A 169 -4.16 -24.97 -4.77
N GLN A 170 -3.07 -24.49 -5.38
CA GLN A 170 -1.83 -24.13 -4.68
C GLN A 170 -1.86 -22.71 -4.08
N ALA A 171 -2.75 -21.83 -4.54
CA ALA A 171 -2.85 -20.45 -4.05
C ALA A 171 -2.91 -20.32 -2.51
N PRO A 172 -3.68 -21.14 -1.77
CA PRO A 172 -3.67 -21.08 -0.31
C PRO A 172 -2.32 -21.42 0.33
N CYS A 173 -1.49 -22.24 -0.31
CA CYS A 173 -0.14 -22.57 0.19
C CYS A 173 0.80 -21.37 0.10
N HIS A 174 0.66 -20.55 -0.93
CA HIS A 174 1.42 -19.31 -1.11
C HIS A 174 0.93 -18.16 -0.21
N ARG A 175 -0.18 -18.33 0.50
CA ARG A 175 -0.74 -17.29 1.38
C ARG A 175 0.24 -16.86 2.46
N LEU A 176 1.02 -17.78 3.01
CA LEU A 176 2.01 -17.44 4.03
C LEU A 176 3.15 -16.59 3.46
N ASP A 177 3.65 -16.90 2.27
CA ASP A 177 4.63 -16.07 1.55
C ASP A 177 4.05 -14.69 1.26
N ASN A 178 2.80 -14.67 0.78
CA ASN A 178 2.09 -13.45 0.47
C ASN A 178 1.91 -12.54 1.69
N LEU A 179 1.62 -13.14 2.85
CA LEU A 179 1.51 -12.45 4.12
C LEU A 179 2.87 -11.98 4.63
N ALA A 180 3.94 -12.78 4.44
CA ALA A 180 5.30 -12.40 4.78
C ALA A 180 5.70 -11.13 4.04
N SER A 181 5.59 -11.13 2.70
CA SER A 181 5.90 -9.96 1.87
C SER A 181 5.04 -8.75 2.23
N PHE A 182 3.77 -8.98 2.58
CA PHE A 182 2.87 -7.92 3.03
C PHE A 182 3.36 -7.27 4.33
N VAL A 183 3.64 -8.07 5.37
CA VAL A 183 4.11 -7.61 6.68
C VAL A 183 5.48 -6.95 6.56
N GLU A 184 6.38 -7.50 5.74
CA GLU A 184 7.69 -6.92 5.52
C GLU A 184 7.60 -5.54 4.86
N THR A 185 6.88 -5.46 3.73
CA THR A 185 6.71 -4.21 2.97
C THR A 185 6.00 -3.13 3.78
N HIS A 186 4.89 -3.47 4.44
CA HIS A 186 4.10 -2.48 5.20
C HIS A 186 4.78 -2.10 6.51
N GLY A 187 5.45 -3.05 7.17
CA GLY A 187 6.26 -2.77 8.35
C GLY A 187 7.41 -1.81 8.04
N GLU A 188 8.14 -2.03 6.95
CA GLU A 188 9.21 -1.13 6.52
C GLU A 188 8.68 0.27 6.18
N ARG A 189 7.58 0.35 5.40
CA ARG A 189 6.93 1.62 5.04
C ARG A 189 6.46 2.39 6.28
N LEU A 190 5.84 1.72 7.25
CA LEU A 190 5.35 2.35 8.48
C LEU A 190 6.49 2.81 9.37
N CYS A 191 7.55 2.01 9.52
CA CYS A 191 8.78 2.41 10.20
C CYS A 191 9.38 3.67 9.56
N HIS A 192 9.51 3.70 8.23
CA HIS A 192 10.08 4.82 7.49
C HIS A 192 9.21 6.09 7.63
N PHE A 193 7.89 5.95 7.59
CA PHE A 193 6.96 7.05 7.87
C PHE A 193 7.16 7.64 9.28
N LEU A 194 7.21 6.79 10.30
CA LEU A 194 7.42 7.21 11.69
C LEU A 194 8.82 7.80 11.90
N GLU A 195 9.85 7.26 11.24
CA GLU A 195 11.21 7.82 11.22
C GLU A 195 11.21 9.26 10.65
N GLY A 196 10.47 9.49 9.56
CA GLY A 196 10.25 10.81 8.97
C GLY A 196 9.58 11.78 9.96
N MET A 197 8.53 11.32 10.65
CA MET A 197 7.86 12.08 11.71
C MET A 197 8.80 12.40 12.89
N ILE A 198 9.59 11.45 13.35
CA ILE A 198 10.57 11.63 14.43
C ILE A 198 11.60 12.67 14.03
N SER A 199 12.17 12.53 12.83
CA SER A 199 13.19 13.43 12.29
C SER A 199 12.66 14.87 12.14
N TYR A 200 11.46 15.04 11.59
CA TYR A 200 10.82 16.36 11.54
C TYR A 200 10.63 16.93 12.95
N ARG A 201 10.10 16.13 13.88
CA ARG A 201 9.77 16.61 15.22
C ARG A 201 11.01 16.99 16.04
N LYS A 202 12.12 16.26 15.90
CA LYS A 202 13.43 16.63 16.45
C LYS A 202 13.89 17.97 15.91
N LYS A 203 13.87 18.17 14.58
CA LYS A 203 14.23 19.45 13.94
C LYS A 203 13.30 20.59 14.39
N ALA A 204 12.00 20.34 14.52
CA ALA A 204 11.02 21.32 15.00
C ALA A 204 11.24 21.71 16.46
N ARG A 205 11.59 20.77 17.35
CA ARG A 205 11.96 21.07 18.75
C ARG A 205 13.22 21.91 18.81
N MET A 206 14.27 21.54 18.08
CA MET A 206 15.51 22.31 18.02
C MET A 206 15.28 23.72 17.48
N PHE A 207 14.46 23.88 16.44
CA PHE A 207 14.08 25.18 15.91
C PHE A 207 13.35 26.03 16.96
N ARG A 208 12.40 25.45 17.70
CA ARG A 208 11.68 26.14 18.76
C ARG A 208 12.61 26.63 19.87
N VAL A 209 13.55 25.78 20.32
CA VAL A 209 14.55 26.12 21.34
C VAL A 209 15.49 27.22 20.83
N LYS A 210 16.01 27.09 19.61
CA LYS A 210 16.86 28.13 19.00
C LYS A 210 16.10 29.47 18.87
N SER A 211 14.86 29.43 18.39
CA SER A 211 14.02 30.62 18.24
C SER A 211 13.67 31.27 19.59
N PHE A 212 13.57 30.47 20.66
CA PHE A 212 13.39 30.97 22.03
C PHE A 212 14.65 31.72 22.50
N PHE A 213 15.83 31.12 22.36
CA PHE A 213 17.10 31.78 22.74
C PHE A 213 17.39 33.03 21.90
N THR A 214 17.08 33.03 20.60
CA THR A 214 17.21 34.26 19.79
C THR A 214 16.24 35.35 20.24
N GLY A 215 15.02 34.96 20.64
CA GLY A 215 14.04 35.90 21.19
C GLY A 215 14.46 36.48 22.53
N LEU A 216 15.01 35.63 23.41
CA LEU A 216 15.57 36.05 24.69
C LEU A 216 16.73 37.04 24.49
N ALA A 217 17.70 36.70 23.64
CA ALA A 217 18.81 37.59 23.32
C ALA A 217 18.33 38.93 22.73
N ALA A 218 17.38 38.91 21.79
CA ALA A 218 16.79 40.12 21.23
C ALA A 218 16.09 40.97 22.29
N SER A 219 15.31 40.35 23.19
CA SER A 219 14.62 41.06 24.28
C SER A 219 15.60 41.72 25.26
N MET A 220 16.71 41.04 25.60
CA MET A 220 17.75 41.58 26.48
C MET A 220 18.47 42.77 25.84
N VAL A 221 18.81 42.67 24.55
CA VAL A 221 19.44 43.78 23.81
C VAL A 221 18.51 44.99 23.73
N CYS A 222 17.22 44.79 23.43
CA CYS A 222 16.24 45.86 23.42
C CYS A 222 16.02 46.47 24.81
N GLY A 223 15.99 45.66 25.86
CA GLY A 223 15.89 46.13 27.24
C GLY A 223 17.10 46.98 27.66
N ALA A 224 18.32 46.53 27.34
CA ALA A 224 19.55 47.26 27.61
C ALA A 224 19.64 48.58 26.82
N ALA A 225 19.23 48.56 25.54
CA ALA A 225 19.14 49.78 24.74
C ALA A 225 18.09 50.76 25.28
N GLY A 226 16.94 50.25 25.75
CA GLY A 226 15.93 51.06 26.42
C GLY A 226 16.44 51.72 27.71
N TRP A 227 17.20 50.98 28.52
CA TRP A 227 17.89 51.51 29.71
C TRP A 227 18.89 52.62 29.35
N LEU A 228 19.78 52.37 28.38
CA LEU A 228 20.75 53.38 27.92
C LEU A 228 20.07 54.63 27.35
N GLY A 229 18.97 54.46 26.61
CA GLY A 229 18.17 55.57 26.09
C GLY A 229 17.50 56.40 27.19
N LEU A 230 17.02 55.76 28.26
CA LEU A 230 16.46 56.45 29.43
C LEU A 230 17.49 57.27 30.19
N MET A 231 18.75 56.83 30.25
CA MET A 231 19.86 57.61 30.81
C MET A 231 20.20 58.86 30.00
N GLY A 232 20.03 58.81 28.66
CA GLY A 232 20.35 59.91 27.76
C GLY A 232 19.26 60.99 27.63
N LEU A 233 18.02 60.71 28.06
CA LEU A 233 16.89 61.63 27.96
C LEU A 233 16.71 62.44 29.25
N THR A 234 16.82 63.77 29.16
CA THR A 234 16.81 64.72 30.28
C THR A 234 15.63 64.62 31.26
N PRO A 235 14.37 64.27 30.88
CA PRO A 235 13.28 64.13 31.84
C PRO A 235 13.30 62.81 32.63
N PHE A 236 14.07 61.81 32.19
CA PHE A 236 14.11 60.48 32.81
C PHE A 236 15.44 60.18 33.51
N ALA A 237 16.50 60.94 33.22
CA ALA A 237 17.83 60.78 33.79
C ALA A 237 17.91 60.99 35.32
N GLY A 238 16.94 61.69 35.92
CA GLY A 238 16.87 61.94 37.37
C GLY A 238 16.03 60.96 38.19
N LEU A 239 15.45 59.92 37.56
CA LEU A 239 14.68 58.90 38.26
C LEU A 239 15.59 57.95 39.06
N ASP A 240 15.05 57.36 40.14
CA ASP A 240 15.76 56.34 40.93
C ASP A 240 16.25 55.21 39.99
N PRO A 241 17.56 54.85 40.03
CA PRO A 241 18.11 53.74 39.25
C PRO A 241 17.29 52.45 39.36
N VAL A 242 16.69 52.18 40.53
CA VAL A 242 15.83 51.00 40.72
C VAL A 242 14.61 51.05 39.80
N LEU A 243 13.97 52.23 39.65
CA LEU A 243 12.76 52.40 38.84
C LEU A 243 13.07 52.29 37.35
N GLN A 244 14.20 52.83 36.91
CA GLN A 244 14.65 52.73 35.53
C GLN A 244 14.96 51.25 35.15
N ILE A 245 15.54 50.44 36.06
CA ILE A 245 15.96 49.04 35.76
C ILE A 245 14.69 48.21 35.69
N THR A 246 13.77 48.45 36.63
CA THR A 246 12.45 47.84 36.65
C THR A 246 11.69 48.12 35.34
N GLY A 247 11.71 49.37 34.86
CA GLY A 247 11.08 49.75 33.58
C GLY A 247 11.70 49.06 32.36
N ALA A 248 13.04 49.00 32.30
CA ALA A 248 13.76 48.29 31.23
C ALA A 248 13.50 46.77 31.26
N GLY A 249 13.38 46.19 32.45
CA GLY A 249 12.99 44.79 32.67
C GLY A 249 11.58 44.50 32.15
N MET A 250 10.60 45.35 32.49
CA MET A 250 9.24 45.24 31.97
C MET A 250 9.23 45.31 30.43
N LEU A 251 9.95 46.27 29.83
CA LEU A 251 10.04 46.39 28.38
C LEU A 251 10.60 45.11 27.73
N SER A 252 11.66 44.53 28.31
CA SER A 252 12.24 43.26 27.85
C SER A 252 11.22 42.12 27.93
N THR A 253 10.47 41.99 29.03
CA THR A 253 9.44 40.95 29.16
C THR A 253 8.30 41.11 28.15
N ILE A 254 7.85 42.33 27.89
CA ILE A 254 6.81 42.62 26.88
C ILE A 254 7.29 42.20 25.49
N ILE A 255 8.54 42.54 25.14
CA ILE A 255 9.15 42.15 23.86
C ILE A 255 9.29 40.63 23.75
N LEU A 256 9.67 39.96 24.83
CA LEU A 256 9.75 38.50 24.85
C LEU A 256 8.37 37.86 24.66
N ILE A 257 7.33 38.37 25.34
CA ILE A 257 5.95 37.89 25.16
C ILE A 257 5.50 38.11 23.72
N PHE A 258 5.75 39.29 23.15
CA PHE A 258 5.47 39.60 21.74
C PHE A 258 6.19 38.62 20.80
N TRP A 259 7.46 38.33 21.07
CA TRP A 259 8.24 37.37 20.30
C TRP A 259 7.64 35.96 20.34
N LEU A 260 7.29 35.44 21.52
CA LEU A 260 6.69 34.11 21.67
C LEU A 260 5.29 34.03 21.05
N ALA A 261 4.50 35.10 21.16
CA ALA A 261 3.11 35.13 20.71
C ALA A 261 2.97 35.28 19.19
N LEU A 262 3.78 36.15 18.57
CA LEU A 262 3.63 36.53 17.15
C LEU A 262 4.82 36.07 16.30
N VAL A 263 6.04 36.47 16.67
CA VAL A 263 7.24 36.20 15.85
C VAL A 263 7.51 34.69 15.76
N GLN A 264 7.45 33.99 16.87
CA GLN A 264 7.66 32.55 16.92
C GLN A 264 6.60 31.79 16.11
N LYS A 265 5.33 32.18 16.18
CA LYS A 265 4.26 31.57 15.37
C LYS A 265 4.51 31.78 13.88
N TYR A 266 4.89 33.00 13.49
CA TYR A 266 5.21 33.34 12.10
C TYR A 266 6.44 32.58 11.58
N LEU A 267 7.53 32.57 12.34
CA LEU A 267 8.76 31.85 12.01
C LEU A 267 8.52 30.33 11.94
N TYR A 268 7.71 29.78 12.84
CA TYR A 268 7.33 28.36 12.82
C TYR A 268 6.47 28.01 11.60
N SER A 269 5.54 28.88 11.20
CA SER A 269 4.76 28.69 9.97
C SER A 269 5.68 28.65 8.73
N ARG A 270 6.68 29.53 8.65
CA ARG A 270 7.68 29.49 7.58
C ARG A 270 8.56 28.25 7.65
N PHE A 271 8.97 27.84 8.84
CA PHE A 271 9.73 26.60 9.06
C PHE A 271 8.94 25.38 8.56
N LEU A 272 7.67 25.25 8.93
CA LEU A 272 6.80 24.16 8.49
C LEU A 272 6.66 24.16 6.96
N LYS A 273 6.34 25.32 6.35
CA LYS A 273 6.24 25.45 4.89
C LYS A 273 7.53 25.06 4.17
N LYS A 274 8.71 25.41 4.72
CA LYS A 274 10.01 25.01 4.17
C LYS A 274 10.18 23.49 4.21
N TRP A 275 9.92 22.85 5.35
CA TRP A 275 10.09 21.41 5.51
C TRP A 275 9.06 20.59 4.73
N LEU A 276 7.84 21.09 4.56
CA LEU A 276 6.84 20.49 3.67
C LEU A 276 7.29 20.47 2.20
N ARG A 277 8.19 21.38 1.79
CA ARG A 277 8.81 21.39 0.45
C ARG A 277 10.08 20.54 0.36
N GLN A 278 10.72 20.25 1.50
CA GLN A 278 12.01 19.55 1.59
C GLN A 278 11.87 18.22 2.34
N LEU A 279 10.75 17.52 2.12
CA LEU A 279 10.43 16.25 2.78
C LEU A 279 11.55 15.21 2.60
N ASP A 280 12.10 15.10 1.39
CA ASP A 280 13.13 14.09 1.05
C ASP A 280 14.42 14.23 1.87
N SER A 281 14.65 15.38 2.51
CA SER A 281 15.80 15.62 3.40
C SER A 281 15.55 15.25 4.86
N LEU A 282 14.37 14.69 5.19
CA LEU A 282 14.04 14.26 6.55
C LEU A 282 14.68 12.93 6.93
N THR A 283 14.81 12.01 5.98
CA THR A 283 15.36 10.67 6.21
C THR A 283 16.45 10.35 5.20
N PRO A 284 17.50 9.60 5.56
CA PRO A 284 18.51 9.17 4.61
C PRO A 284 17.93 8.14 3.62
N LEU A 285 18.26 8.30 2.33
CA LEU A 285 17.81 7.46 1.21
C LEU A 285 19.02 6.79 0.50
N PRO A 286 19.74 5.87 1.17
CA PRO A 286 21.01 5.34 0.67
C PRO A 286 20.84 4.34 -0.48
N ASN A 287 19.78 3.52 -0.46
CA ASN A 287 19.54 2.45 -1.43
C ASN A 287 18.18 2.63 -2.14
N GLN A 288 17.95 1.86 -3.20
CA GLN A 288 16.72 1.94 -4.00
C GLN A 288 15.48 1.53 -3.19
N THR A 289 15.56 0.46 -2.39
CA THR A 289 14.46 0.00 -1.52
C THR A 289 13.94 1.12 -0.60
N ARG A 290 14.84 1.89 0.03
CA ARG A 290 14.45 3.05 0.85
C ARG A 290 13.84 4.18 0.03
N ARG A 291 14.30 4.40 -1.21
CA ARG A 291 13.68 5.40 -2.11
C ARG A 291 12.28 5.01 -2.51
N ASP A 292 12.04 3.74 -2.80
CA ASP A 292 10.73 3.21 -3.19
C ASP A 292 9.76 3.23 -2.00
N SER A 293 10.23 2.78 -0.83
CA SER A 293 9.49 2.90 0.43
C SER A 293 9.12 4.36 0.71
N TRP A 294 10.08 5.28 0.59
CA TRP A 294 9.86 6.71 0.77
C TRP A 294 8.82 7.27 -0.21
N ALA A 295 8.93 6.94 -1.51
CA ALA A 295 7.98 7.40 -2.53
C ALA A 295 6.54 7.02 -2.19
N SER A 296 6.33 5.83 -1.62
CA SER A 296 5.00 5.36 -1.22
C SER A 296 4.40 6.09 -0.01
N ILE A 297 5.24 6.58 0.91
CA ILE A 297 4.79 7.21 2.18
C ILE A 297 4.97 8.73 2.24
N ARG A 298 5.70 9.33 1.29
CA ARG A 298 6.03 10.76 1.29
C ARG A 298 4.79 11.64 1.31
N ASP A 299 3.80 11.30 0.48
CA ASP A 299 2.59 12.11 0.34
C ASP A 299 1.68 11.95 1.57
N LEU A 300 1.64 10.74 2.16
CA LEU A 300 0.99 10.49 3.45
C LEU A 300 1.64 11.33 4.57
N LEU A 301 2.97 11.41 4.59
CA LEU A 301 3.70 12.24 5.54
C LEU A 301 3.41 13.73 5.33
N TYR A 302 3.38 14.20 4.08
CA TYR A 302 3.00 15.58 3.75
C TYR A 302 1.61 15.92 4.31
N VAL A 303 0.61 15.07 4.02
CA VAL A 303 -0.78 15.29 4.45
C VAL A 303 -0.88 15.25 5.97
N ASN A 304 -0.23 14.29 6.63
CA ASN A 304 -0.26 14.16 8.08
C ASN A 304 0.40 15.37 8.77
N LEU A 305 1.57 15.81 8.30
CA LEU A 305 2.26 16.98 8.82
C LEU A 305 1.47 18.27 8.60
N LYS A 306 0.83 18.41 7.44
CA LYS A 306 -0.03 19.56 7.12
C LYS A 306 -1.27 19.61 8.01
N ASN A 307 -2.00 18.51 8.13
CA ASN A 307 -3.22 18.43 8.95
C ASN A 307 -2.93 18.63 10.43
N SER A 308 -1.82 18.08 10.92
CA SER A 308 -1.40 18.22 12.31
C SER A 308 -0.67 19.54 12.60
N ASN A 309 -0.45 20.41 11.60
CA ASN A 309 0.44 21.59 11.70
C ASN A 309 1.83 21.26 12.28
N GLY A 310 2.32 20.03 12.10
CA GLY A 310 3.55 19.53 12.72
C GLY A 310 3.51 19.38 14.25
N LEU A 311 2.32 19.45 14.86
CA LEU A 311 2.09 19.33 16.29
C LEU A 311 1.64 17.92 16.66
N TYR A 312 2.56 17.14 17.21
CA TYR A 312 2.29 15.81 17.79
C TYR A 312 3.33 15.50 18.87
N SER A 313 3.06 14.48 19.68
CA SER A 313 3.96 14.05 20.75
C SER A 313 5.13 13.24 20.19
N LEU A 314 6.37 13.67 20.46
CA LEU A 314 7.56 12.92 20.06
C LEU A 314 7.65 11.58 20.80
N SER A 315 7.24 11.55 22.07
CA SER A 315 7.31 10.34 22.89
C SER A 315 6.36 9.27 22.37
N GLN A 316 5.16 9.68 21.95
CA GLN A 316 4.17 8.79 21.38
C GLN A 316 4.68 8.18 20.07
N VAL A 317 5.16 9.00 19.13
CA VAL A 317 5.68 8.50 17.83
C VAL A 317 6.91 7.62 18.02
N LEU A 318 7.77 7.91 19.00
CA LEU A 318 8.90 7.03 19.34
C LEU A 318 8.44 5.68 19.89
N SER A 319 7.42 5.67 20.75
CA SER A 319 6.81 4.44 21.25
C SER A 319 6.18 3.64 20.12
N GLU A 320 5.37 4.27 19.27
CA GLU A 320 4.75 3.65 18.10
C GLU A 320 5.80 3.06 17.15
N HIS A 321 6.89 3.79 16.88
CA HIS A 321 7.99 3.30 16.05
C HIS A 321 8.65 2.06 16.66
N ALA A 322 8.88 2.04 17.98
CA ALA A 322 9.44 0.88 18.65
C ALA A 322 8.49 -0.33 18.58
N THR A 323 7.19 -0.12 18.81
CA THR A 323 6.16 -1.16 18.71
C THR A 323 6.07 -1.74 17.30
N VAL A 324 6.02 -0.88 16.26
CA VAL A 324 5.97 -1.33 14.86
C VAL A 324 7.22 -2.11 14.50
N LYS A 325 8.40 -1.63 14.91
CA LYS A 325 9.67 -2.33 14.68
C LYS A 325 9.67 -3.72 15.32
N GLN A 326 9.21 -3.83 16.57
CA GLN A 326 9.10 -5.10 17.27
C GLN A 326 8.10 -6.07 16.59
N ILE A 327 6.93 -5.56 16.18
CA ILE A 327 5.92 -6.37 15.47
C ILE A 327 6.45 -6.83 14.12
N HIS A 328 7.15 -5.97 13.38
CA HIS A 328 7.76 -6.34 12.11
C HIS A 328 8.82 -7.43 12.29
N GLU A 329 9.76 -7.26 13.23
CA GLU A 329 10.81 -8.26 13.49
C GLU A 329 10.23 -9.61 13.96
N ARG A 330 9.24 -9.57 14.86
CA ARG A 330 8.58 -10.77 15.38
C ARG A 330 7.71 -11.45 14.32
N GLY A 331 6.85 -10.71 13.64
CA GLY A 331 5.92 -11.21 12.65
C GLY A 331 6.65 -11.84 11.46
N SER A 332 7.72 -11.21 10.97
CA SER A 332 8.55 -11.80 9.91
C SER A 332 9.20 -13.11 10.35
N ARG A 333 9.57 -13.26 11.63
CA ARG A 333 10.13 -14.51 12.16
C ARG A 333 9.06 -15.61 12.22
N GLU A 334 7.92 -15.32 12.83
CA GLU A 334 6.82 -16.28 12.98
C GLU A 334 6.30 -16.79 11.63
N ILE A 335 6.18 -15.90 10.63
CA ILE A 335 5.74 -16.30 9.29
C ILE A 335 6.79 -17.20 8.61
N ARG A 336 8.08 -16.90 8.76
CA ARG A 336 9.16 -17.76 8.20
C ARG A 336 9.21 -19.13 8.87
N GLU A 337 8.96 -19.20 10.18
CA GLU A 337 8.86 -20.46 10.90
C GLU A 337 7.67 -21.28 10.38
N ALA A 338 6.49 -20.66 10.24
CA ALA A 338 5.31 -21.31 9.67
C ALA A 338 5.53 -21.79 8.21
N LEU A 339 6.22 -21.00 7.38
CA LEU A 339 6.59 -21.40 6.02
C LEU A 339 7.52 -22.61 6.00
N LYS A 340 8.51 -22.64 6.90
CA LYS A 340 9.44 -23.76 7.03
C LYS A 340 8.73 -25.04 7.48
N GLU A 341 7.78 -24.94 8.41
CA GLU A 341 6.93 -26.06 8.83
C GLU A 341 6.06 -26.56 7.67
N LEU A 342 5.41 -25.66 6.93
CA LEU A 342 4.57 -26.02 5.78
C LEU A 342 5.38 -26.76 4.70
N ALA A 343 6.57 -26.26 4.37
CA ALA A 343 7.48 -26.90 3.42
C ALA A 343 7.94 -28.28 3.91
N GLY A 344 8.16 -28.44 5.22
CA GLY A 344 8.45 -29.73 5.85
C GLY A 344 7.32 -30.73 5.69
N ILE A 345 6.08 -30.31 5.96
CA ILE A 345 4.88 -31.16 5.84
C ILE A 345 4.66 -31.62 4.39
N SER A 346 4.83 -30.73 3.39
CA SER A 346 4.66 -31.11 1.98
C SER A 346 5.65 -32.18 1.50
N SER A 347 6.82 -32.29 2.15
CA SER A 347 7.83 -33.30 1.81
C SER A 347 7.55 -34.67 2.46
N GLU A 348 6.81 -34.70 3.57
CA GLU A 348 6.46 -35.94 4.28
C GLU A 348 5.16 -36.56 3.75
N ASP A 349 4.19 -35.74 3.30
CA ASP A 349 2.92 -36.24 2.74
C ASP A 349 3.10 -36.89 1.35
N ASP A 350 4.08 -36.46 0.54
CA ASP A 350 4.45 -37.16 -0.70
C ASP A 350 5.15 -38.52 -0.43
N ALA A 351 5.65 -38.74 0.79
CA ALA A 351 6.27 -40.00 1.22
C ALA A 351 5.30 -40.97 1.93
N TRP A 352 4.12 -40.52 2.38
CA TRP A 352 3.26 -41.28 3.29
C TRP A 352 1.81 -41.38 2.83
N SER A 353 1.58 -42.21 1.81
CA SER A 353 0.28 -42.85 1.53
C SER A 353 -0.06 -43.94 2.56
N GLY A 354 -0.03 -43.62 3.86
CA GLY A 354 -0.39 -44.62 4.87
C GLY A 354 -0.29 -44.17 6.33
N ARG A 355 -1.41 -43.69 6.88
CA ARG A 355 -1.77 -43.67 8.32
C ARG A 355 -0.67 -43.25 9.33
N ARG A 356 -0.81 -42.03 9.88
CA ARG A 356 -0.84 -41.75 11.33
C ARG A 356 -1.35 -40.33 11.57
N ALA A 357 -1.98 -40.11 12.73
CA ALA A 357 -2.47 -38.81 13.16
C ALA A 357 -1.29 -37.82 13.27
N GLY A 358 -1.24 -36.85 12.36
CA GLY A 358 -0.20 -35.83 12.30
C GLY A 358 -0.28 -34.85 13.48
N GLN A 359 0.88 -34.40 13.92
CA GLN A 359 1.07 -33.37 14.94
C GLN A 359 0.36 -32.08 14.48
N VAL A 360 -0.55 -31.55 15.30
CA VAL A 360 -1.31 -30.34 14.95
C VAL A 360 -0.34 -29.16 14.88
N PRO A 361 -0.28 -28.40 13.76
CA PRO A 361 0.56 -27.22 13.67
C PRO A 361 0.21 -26.20 14.75
N TYR A 362 1.20 -25.49 15.30
CA TYR A 362 0.98 -24.55 16.41
C TYR A 362 -0.06 -23.47 16.08
N TRP A 363 -0.13 -23.03 14.82
CA TRP A 363 -1.11 -22.05 14.34
C TRP A 363 -2.54 -22.60 14.16
N ALA A 364 -2.71 -23.92 14.14
CA ALA A 364 -4.01 -24.59 14.04
C ALA A 364 -4.63 -24.90 15.43
N ALA A 365 -3.87 -24.71 16.51
CA ALA A 365 -4.41 -24.72 17.86
C ALA A 365 -5.19 -23.43 18.08
N ALA A 366 -6.53 -23.51 18.12
CA ALA A 366 -7.35 -22.40 18.57
C ALA A 366 -6.93 -22.01 19.99
N GLU A 367 -6.60 -20.73 20.21
CA GLU A 367 -6.41 -20.21 21.57
C GLU A 367 -7.70 -20.47 22.36
N PRO A 368 -7.62 -21.03 23.58
CA PRO A 368 -8.81 -21.24 24.39
C PRO A 368 -9.45 -19.88 24.68
N GLU A 369 -10.75 -19.77 24.40
CA GLU A 369 -11.55 -18.59 24.79
C GLU A 369 -11.29 -18.29 26.26
N THR A 370 -10.62 -17.17 26.53
CA THR A 370 -10.49 -16.62 27.88
C THR A 370 -11.89 -16.26 28.36
N THR A 371 -12.45 -17.13 29.18
CA THR A 371 -13.64 -16.85 29.97
C THR A 371 -13.21 -16.08 31.20
N GLU A 372 -13.37 -14.75 31.14
CA GLU A 372 -13.60 -13.89 32.31
C GLU A 372 -14.74 -12.92 32.02
#